data_AF-A0A964Z2Q9-F1
#
_entry.id   AF-A0A964Z2Q9-F1
#
_cell.length_a   1.000
_cell.length_b   1.000
_cell.length_c   1.000
_cell.angle_alpha   90.00
_cell.angle_beta   90.00
_cell.angle_gamma   90.00
#
_symmetry.space_group_name_H-M   'P 1'
#
loop_
_entity.id
_entity.type
_entity.pdbx_description
1 polymer ?
#
loop_
_entity_poly.entity_id
_entity_poly.type
_entity_poly.pdbx_seq_one_letter_code
_entity_poly.pdbx_strand_id
1 'polypeptide(L)'
;LSQNDTYAVVNVPTSPLNIKKRGSDPISQMTQQACLLNKKKYHFKENLIKNVQNRKDQVGLSFEDRKLNIANSFKVSKKEKRPIFVIDDLITTGASISESIKSLEAKGNRVEGCVVIACN
;
A
#
# COMPACT_ATOMS: atom_id res chain seq x y z
N LEU A 1 -18.53 7.44 6.89
CA LEU A 1 -18.62 6.62 5.67
C LEU A 1 -20.10 6.43 5.34
N SER A 2 -20.59 6.83 4.16
CA SER A 2 -21.99 6.61 3.77
C SER A 2 -22.26 5.11 3.60
N GLN A 3 -23.51 4.67 3.77
CA GLN A 3 -23.90 3.27 3.54
C GLN A 3 -23.77 2.86 2.05
N ASN A 4 -23.83 3.82 1.12
CA ASN A 4 -23.80 3.55 -0.32
C ASN A 4 -22.44 3.80 -1.00
N ASP A 5 -21.44 4.28 -0.26
CA ASP A 5 -20.12 4.56 -0.84
C ASP A 5 -19.38 3.26 -1.16
N THR A 6 -18.69 3.25 -2.30
CA THR A 6 -17.77 2.17 -2.69
C THR A 6 -16.33 2.68 -2.68
N TYR A 7 -15.42 1.83 -2.22
CA TYR A 7 -14.04 2.16 -1.97
C TYR A 7 -13.11 1.26 -2.77
N ALA A 8 -11.99 1.83 -3.22
CA ALA A 8 -10.86 1.05 -3.66
C ALA A 8 -9.98 0.71 -2.46
N VAL A 9 -9.35 -0.45 -2.50
CA VAL A 9 -8.41 -0.91 -1.47
C VAL A 9 -7.11 -1.26 -2.15
N VAL A 10 -6.01 -0.73 -1.63
CA VAL A 10 -4.66 -1.02 -2.08
C VAL A 10 -3.81 -1.42 -0.89
N ASN A 11 -2.78 -2.23 -1.14
CA ASN A 11 -1.75 -2.47 -0.16
C ASN A 11 -0.62 -1.47 -0.33
N VAL A 12 0.09 -1.19 0.76
CA VAL A 12 1.41 -0.59 0.69
C VAL A 12 2.31 -1.48 -0.19
N PRO A 13 2.96 -0.94 -1.23
CA PRO A 13 3.75 -1.75 -2.13
C PRO A 13 4.95 -2.41 -1.45
N THR A 14 5.00 -3.74 -1.49
CA THR A 14 6.20 -4.51 -1.12
C THR A 14 7.15 -4.61 -2.31
N SER A 15 8.46 -4.67 -2.04
CA SER A 15 9.45 -4.88 -3.10
C SER A 15 9.34 -6.28 -3.72
N PRO A 16 9.55 -6.44 -5.05
CA PRO A 16 9.50 -7.76 -5.69
C PRO A 16 10.45 -8.79 -5.06
N LEU A 17 11.61 -8.34 -4.56
CA LEU A 17 12.58 -9.18 -3.85
C LEU A 17 12.01 -9.74 -2.55
N ASN A 18 11.26 -8.95 -1.78
CA ASN A 18 10.65 -9.39 -0.53
C ASN A 18 9.51 -10.38 -0.76
N ILE A 19 8.70 -10.19 -1.81
CA ILE A 19 7.68 -11.17 -2.23
C ILE A 19 8.36 -12.49 -2.60
N LYS A 20 9.40 -12.43 -3.44
CA LYS A 20 10.14 -13.62 -3.89
C LYS A 20 10.82 -14.35 -2.73
N LYS A 21 11.38 -13.63 -1.76
CA LYS A 21 12.03 -14.20 -0.56
C LYS A 21 11.03 -14.88 0.37
N ARG A 22 9.80 -14.35 0.48
CA ARG A 22 8.74 -14.89 1.36
C ARG A 22 7.94 -16.03 0.72
N GLY A 23 8.05 -16.24 -0.59
CA GLY A 23 7.33 -17.29 -1.33
C GLY A 23 5.81 -17.12 -1.37
N SER A 24 5.28 -16.06 -0.75
CA SER A 24 3.86 -15.75 -0.61
C SER A 24 3.67 -14.25 -0.30
N ASP A 25 2.48 -13.73 -0.57
CA ASP A 25 2.04 -12.39 -0.18
C ASP A 25 0.74 -12.49 0.66
N PRO A 26 0.86 -12.83 1.97
CA PRO A 26 -0.30 -13.02 2.84
C PRO A 26 -1.19 -11.79 2.98
N ILE A 27 -0.61 -10.59 2.86
CA ILE A 27 -1.33 -9.32 3.01
C ILE A 27 -2.21 -9.07 1.79
N SER A 28 -1.70 -9.33 0.58
CA SER A 28 -2.52 -9.29 -0.63
C SER A 28 -3.61 -10.35 -0.62
N GLN A 29 -3.30 -11.57 -0.17
CA GLN A 29 -4.32 -12.62 -0.02
C GLN A 29 -5.42 -12.22 0.97
N MET A 30 -5.04 -11.76 2.17
CA MET A 30 -5.98 -11.33 3.20
C MET A 30 -6.85 -10.16 2.72
N THR A 31 -6.24 -9.15 2.09
CA THR A 31 -6.95 -7.96 1.60
C THR A 31 -7.91 -8.32 0.48
N GLN A 32 -7.50 -9.18 -0.44
CA GLN A 32 -8.36 -9.69 -1.50
C GLN A 32 -9.56 -10.44 -0.92
N GLN A 33 -9.34 -11.35 0.04
CA GLN A 33 -10.42 -12.10 0.68
C GLN A 33 -11.37 -11.16 1.45
N ALA A 34 -10.84 -10.19 2.20
CA ALA A 34 -11.66 -9.20 2.92
C ALA A 34 -12.55 -8.38 1.97
N CYS A 35 -12.02 -7.99 0.81
CA CYS A 35 -12.81 -7.31 -0.22
C CYS A 35 -13.88 -8.24 -0.83
N LEU A 36 -13.52 -9.50 -1.10
CA LEU A 36 -14.45 -10.50 -1.65
C LEU A 36 -15.60 -10.83 -0.70
N LEU A 37 -15.38 -10.81 0.63
CA LEU A 37 -16.46 -10.99 1.61
C LEU A 37 -17.45 -9.82 1.61
N ASN A 38 -17.00 -8.63 1.18
CA ASN A 38 -17.78 -7.39 1.17
C ASN A 38 -18.22 -6.96 -0.25
N LYS A 39 -18.37 -7.92 -1.17
CA LYS A 39 -18.60 -7.90 -2.65
C LYS A 39 -19.03 -6.62 -3.38
N LYS A 40 -19.69 -5.65 -2.74
CA LYS A 40 -20.18 -4.41 -3.33
C LYS A 40 -19.48 -3.14 -2.81
N LYS A 41 -18.85 -3.20 -1.65
CA LYS A 41 -18.33 -1.99 -0.97
C LYS A 41 -16.84 -1.77 -1.17
N TYR A 42 -16.03 -2.82 -1.15
CA TYR A 42 -14.58 -2.72 -1.23
C TYR A 42 -14.04 -3.46 -2.45
N HIS A 43 -13.15 -2.80 -3.19
CA HIS A 43 -12.58 -3.34 -4.42
C HIS A 43 -11.06 -3.33 -4.36
N PHE A 44 -10.44 -4.51 -4.27
CA PHE A 44 -9.00 -4.64 -4.26
C PHE A 44 -8.38 -4.23 -5.61
N LYS A 45 -7.30 -3.45 -5.56
CA LYS A 45 -6.59 -2.90 -6.73
C LYS A 45 -5.09 -3.21 -6.66
N GLU A 46 -4.77 -4.49 -6.83
CA GLU A 46 -3.42 -5.08 -6.72
C GLU A 46 -2.29 -4.35 -7.48
N ASN A 47 -2.63 -3.59 -8.53
CA ASN A 47 -1.66 -2.94 -9.41
C ASN A 47 -1.83 -1.42 -9.54
N LEU A 48 -2.64 -0.81 -8.68
CA LEU A 48 -2.86 0.65 -8.71
C LEU A 48 -1.61 1.41 -8.29
N ILE A 49 -0.94 0.94 -7.24
CA ILE A 49 0.31 1.48 -6.71
C ILE A 49 1.36 0.36 -6.72
N LYS A 50 2.59 0.67 -7.13
CA LYS A 50 3.70 -0.30 -7.24
C LYS A 50 5.00 0.28 -6.71
N ASN A 51 5.81 -0.57 -6.13
CA ASN A 51 7.21 -0.25 -5.84
C ASN A 51 8.02 -0.33 -7.13
N VAL A 52 8.66 0.77 -7.51
CA VAL A 52 9.44 0.89 -8.76
C VAL A 52 10.93 1.09 -8.52
N GLN A 53 11.37 1.19 -7.27
CA GLN A 53 12.80 1.20 -6.97
C GLN A 53 13.34 -0.23 -6.88
N ASN A 54 14.12 -0.61 -7.90
CA ASN A 54 15.04 -1.74 -7.82
C ASN A 54 16.35 -1.27 -7.19
N ARG A 55 16.58 -1.42 -5.88
CA ARG A 55 17.94 -1.22 -5.33
C ARG A 55 18.36 -2.20 -4.23
N LYS A 56 19.70 -2.35 -4.22
CA LYS A 56 20.61 -3.40 -3.75
C LYS A 56 20.50 -3.73 -2.26
N ASP A 57 20.87 -4.98 -1.98
CA ASP A 57 21.00 -5.69 -0.71
C ASP A 57 20.84 -4.88 0.59
N GLN A 58 19.78 -5.24 1.31
CA GLN A 58 19.29 -4.60 2.53
C GLN A 58 19.96 -5.18 3.78
N VAL A 59 21.25 -4.90 3.97
CA VAL A 59 21.94 -5.18 5.24
C VAL A 59 22.54 -3.88 5.77
N GLY A 60 22.03 -3.41 6.92
CA GLY A 60 22.69 -2.35 7.71
C GLY A 60 22.13 -0.92 7.66
N LEU A 61 20.96 -0.67 7.06
CA LEU A 61 20.41 0.70 6.97
C LEU A 61 19.68 1.13 8.25
N SER A 62 19.95 2.36 8.69
CA SER A 62 19.35 2.99 9.87
C SER A 62 17.87 3.37 9.65
N PHE A 63 17.19 3.81 10.71
CA PHE A 63 15.80 4.29 10.66
C PHE A 63 15.62 5.47 9.69
N GLU A 64 16.56 6.42 9.69
CA GLU A 64 16.55 7.59 8.80
C GLU A 64 16.81 7.19 7.34
N ASP A 65 17.68 6.19 7.13
CA ASP A 65 17.91 5.65 5.79
C ASP A 65 16.66 4.96 5.23
N ARG A 66 15.85 4.29 6.07
CA ARG A 66 14.56 3.73 5.62
C ARG A 66 13.62 4.84 5.15
N LYS A 67 13.60 5.98 5.84
CA LYS A 67 12.75 7.12 5.50
C LYS A 67 13.17 7.77 4.17
N LEU A 68 14.47 7.95 3.94
CA LEU A 68 15.02 8.46 2.69
C LEU A 68 14.85 7.49 1.52
N ASN A 69 15.00 6.19 1.76
CA ASN A 69 14.88 5.17 0.71
C ASN A 69 13.45 4.96 0.20
N ILE A 70 12.45 5.19 1.04
CA ILE A 70 11.05 5.07 0.63
C ILE A 70 10.61 6.26 -0.23
N ALA A 71 11.21 7.45 -0.05
CA ALA A 71 10.82 8.64 -0.81
C ALA A 71 10.90 8.40 -2.34
N ASN A 72 9.80 8.69 -3.05
CA ASN A 72 9.64 8.52 -4.49
C ASN A 72 9.86 7.07 -4.97
N SER A 73 9.68 6.07 -4.10
CA SER A 73 9.80 4.65 -4.46
C SER A 73 8.53 4.06 -5.05
N PHE A 74 7.40 4.76 -4.93
CA PHE A 74 6.09 4.27 -5.39
C PHE A 74 5.58 4.99 -6.63
N LYS A 75 4.98 4.24 -7.54
CA LYS A 75 4.36 4.75 -8.76
C LYS A 75 2.91 4.32 -8.84
N VAL A 76 2.05 5.26 -9.19
CA VAL A 76 0.62 5.04 -9.37
C VAL A 76 0.29 4.99 -10.85
N SER A 77 -0.38 3.92 -11.29
CA SER A 77 -0.61 3.64 -12.72
C SER A 77 -1.66 4.57 -13.33
N LYS A 78 -2.73 4.88 -12.61
CA LYS A 78 -3.84 5.72 -13.07
C LYS A 78 -4.58 6.34 -11.90
N LYS A 79 -5.45 7.32 -12.18
CA LYS A 79 -6.42 7.81 -11.23
C LYS A 79 -7.55 6.78 -11.04
N GLU A 80 -7.88 6.49 -9.80
CA GLU A 80 -9.02 5.71 -9.35
C GLU A 80 -10.14 6.68 -8.95
N LYS A 81 -11.37 6.34 -9.33
CA LYS A 81 -12.53 7.21 -9.12
C LYS A 81 -13.06 7.08 -7.69
N ARG A 82 -12.89 5.91 -7.09
CA ARG A 82 -13.33 5.63 -5.72
C ARG A 82 -12.34 6.19 -4.70
N PRO A 83 -12.79 6.65 -3.53
CA PRO A 83 -11.89 6.91 -2.41
C PRO A 83 -11.13 5.65 -2.02
N ILE A 84 -9.89 5.81 -1.57
CA ILE A 84 -8.93 4.71 -1.40
C ILE A 84 -8.66 4.48 0.08
N PHE A 85 -8.71 3.22 0.51
CA PHE A 85 -8.07 2.76 1.74
C PHE A 85 -6.72 2.11 1.43
N VAL A 86 -5.71 2.48 2.20
CA VAL A 86 -4.36 1.89 2.13
C VAL A 86 -4.19 0.88 3.27
N ILE A 87 -3.80 -0.35 2.95
CA ILE A 87 -3.61 -1.44 3.91
C ILE A 87 -2.12 -1.72 4.07
N ASP A 88 -1.67 -1.86 5.31
CA ASP A 88 -0.33 -2.34 5.65
C ASP A 88 -0.42 -3.35 6.81
N ASP A 89 0.59 -4.19 7.00
CA ASP A 89 0.62 -5.14 8.11
C ASP A 89 1.23 -4.53 9.37
N LEU A 90 2.27 -3.73 9.23
CA LEU A 90 3.03 -3.17 10.33
C LEU A 90 3.42 -1.71 10.06
N ILE A 91 3.01 -0.83 10.96
CA ILE A 91 3.51 0.55 11.00
C ILE A 91 4.62 0.67 12.03
N THR A 92 5.74 1.27 11.60
CA THR A 92 6.83 1.68 12.51
C THR A 92 6.94 3.20 12.46
N THR A 93 7.50 3.73 11.39
CA THR A 93 7.74 5.17 11.20
C THR A 93 6.59 5.87 10.49
N GLY A 94 5.70 5.10 9.87
CA GLY A 94 4.69 5.60 8.94
C GLY A 94 5.22 6.01 7.56
N ALA A 95 6.52 5.84 7.26
CA ALA A 95 7.10 6.28 5.99
C ALA A 95 6.46 5.62 4.77
N SER A 96 6.26 4.29 4.79
CA SER A 96 5.65 3.57 3.66
C SER A 96 4.20 3.98 3.41
N ILE A 97 3.41 4.16 4.47
CA ILE A 97 2.04 4.65 4.36
C ILE A 97 2.04 6.08 3.83
N SER A 98 2.86 6.97 4.41
CA SER A 98 2.95 8.38 4.00
C SER A 98 3.34 8.53 2.53
N GLU A 99 4.32 7.77 2.06
CA GLU A 99 4.71 7.79 0.65
C GLU A 99 3.63 7.19 -0.27
N SER A 100 2.92 6.17 0.19
CA SER A 100 1.79 5.60 -0.56
C SER A 100 0.69 6.64 -0.76
N ILE A 101 0.32 7.35 0.31
CA ILE A 101 -0.69 8.42 0.28
C ILE A 101 -0.22 9.54 -0.65
N LYS A 102 0.99 10.05 -0.43
CA LYS A 102 1.60 11.10 -1.28
C LYS A 102 1.59 10.72 -2.76
N SER A 103 1.97 9.49 -3.10
CA SER A 103 2.00 9.00 -4.48
C SER A 103 0.61 8.89 -5.10
N LEU A 104 -0.40 8.46 -4.31
CA LEU A 104 -1.80 8.39 -4.73
C LEU A 104 -2.37 9.78 -4.97
N GLU A 105 -2.20 10.70 -4.03
CA GLU A 105 -2.70 12.08 -4.11
C GLU A 105 -2.04 12.87 -5.23
N ALA A 106 -0.73 12.67 -5.47
CA ALA A 106 -0.03 13.27 -6.60
C ALA A 106 -0.61 12.85 -7.97
N LYS A 107 -1.34 11.73 -8.04
CA LYS A 107 -2.09 11.30 -9.23
C LYS A 107 -3.57 11.70 -9.22
N GLY A 108 -3.97 12.53 -8.27
CA GLY A 108 -5.32 13.06 -8.10
C GLY A 108 -6.32 12.06 -7.51
N ASN A 109 -5.84 11.04 -6.79
CA ASN A 109 -6.69 10.13 -6.02
C ASN A 109 -7.06 10.74 -4.67
N ARG A 110 -8.21 10.35 -4.12
CA ARG A 110 -8.62 10.69 -2.76
C ARG A 110 -8.35 9.51 -1.84
N VAL A 111 -7.50 9.69 -0.84
CA VAL A 111 -7.30 8.70 0.22
C VAL A 111 -8.30 8.97 1.34
N GLU A 112 -9.07 7.95 1.73
CA GLU A 112 -10.06 8.01 2.82
C GLU A 112 -9.41 7.68 4.17
N GLY A 113 -8.40 6.81 4.17
CA GLY A 113 -7.67 6.43 5.37
C GLY A 113 -6.70 5.28 5.14
N CYS A 114 -6.08 4.82 6.22
CA CYS A 114 -5.25 3.63 6.23
C CYS A 114 -5.68 2.65 7.33
N VAL A 115 -5.41 1.37 7.12
CA VAL A 115 -5.65 0.29 8.08
C VAL A 115 -4.35 -0.46 8.27
N VAL A 116 -3.95 -0.65 9.52
CA VAL A 116 -2.73 -1.35 9.89
C VAL A 116 -3.06 -2.39 10.96
N ILE A 117 -2.49 -3.59 10.84
CA ILE A 117 -2.74 -4.69 11.79
C ILE A 117 -1.98 -4.47 13.09
N ALA A 118 -0.72 -4.04 13.01
CA ALA A 118 0.16 -3.85 14.16
C ALA A 118 0.96 -2.55 14.07
N CYS A 119 1.38 -2.04 15.23
CA CYS A 119 2.27 -0.88 15.36
C CYS A 119 3.39 -1.16 16.37
N ASN A 120 4.55 -0.55 16.14
CA ASN A 120 5.72 -0.58 17.03
C ASN A 120 6.10 0.83 17.48
#